data_AF-A0A7D5PE44-F1
#
_entry.id   AF-A0A7D5PE44-F1
#
_cell.length_a   1.000
_cell.length_b   1.000
_cell.length_c   1.000
_cell.angle_alpha   90.00
_cell.angle_beta   90.00
_cell.angle_gamma   90.00
#
_symmetry.space_group_name_H-M   'P 1'
#
loop_
_entity.id
_entity.type
_entity.pdbx_description
1 polymer ?
#
loop_
_entity_poly.entity_id
_entity_poly.type
_entity_poly.pdbx_seq_one_letter_code
_entity_poly.pdbx_strand_id
1 'polypeptide(L)' 'MPTRDDSTIARCADCGRVYASYYFDGTLNTPAGDSCPNCGGRELVDVRDTET' A
#
# COMPACT_ATOMS: atom_id res chain seq x y z
N MET A 1 -6.50 19.70 -4.54
CA MET A 1 -5.45 19.40 -3.56
C MET A 1 -5.31 17.89 -3.58
N PRO A 2 -4.14 17.30 -3.83
CA PRO A 2 -4.00 15.85 -3.74
C PRO A 2 -4.28 15.45 -2.29
N THR A 3 -5.39 14.73 -2.07
CA THR A 3 -5.75 14.21 -0.76
C THR A 3 -4.79 13.09 -0.44
N ARG A 4 -3.76 13.36 0.37
CA ARG A 4 -2.91 12.31 0.91
C ARG A 4 -3.73 11.60 1.99
N ASP A 5 -4.30 10.46 1.64
CA ASP A 5 -4.93 9.58 2.63
C ASP A 5 -3.81 8.80 3.30
N ASP A 6 -3.21 9.38 4.35
CA ASP A 6 -2.16 8.74 5.17
C ASP A 6 -2.68 7.54 5.98
N SER A 7 -3.94 7.14 5.79
CA SER A 7 -4.58 6.09 6.58
C SER A 7 -4.72 4.77 5.81
N THR A 8 -4.22 4.66 4.57
CA THR A 8 -4.37 3.44 3.78
C THR A 8 -3.51 2.31 4.33
N ILE A 9 -4.02 1.08 4.25
CA ILE A 9 -3.28 -0.11 4.65
C ILE A 9 -3.09 -0.98 3.41
N ALA A 10 -1.85 -1.22 3.01
CA ALA A 10 -1.51 -2.05 1.87
C ALA A 10 -1.03 -3.42 2.35
N ARG A 11 -1.49 -4.47 1.68
CA ARG A 11 -0.96 -5.83 1.81
C ARG A 11 -0.08 -6.11 0.61
N CYS A 12 1.12 -6.62 0.88
CA CYS A 12 1.98 -7.17 -0.14
C CYS A 12 1.41 -8.50 -0.61
N ALA A 13 1.15 -8.67 -1.91
CA ALA A 13 0.65 -9.93 -2.45
C ALA A 13 1.73 -11.04 -2.38
N ASP A 14 3.00 -10.70 -2.58
CA ASP A 14 4.13 -11.64 -2.50
C ASP A 14 4.30 -12.27 -1.12
N CYS A 15 4.51 -11.45 -0.08
CA CYS A 15 4.78 -11.93 1.27
C CYS A 15 3.57 -11.94 2.20
N GLY A 16 2.39 -11.52 1.72
CA GLY A 16 1.14 -11.51 2.47
C GLY A 16 1.10 -10.56 3.66
N ARG A 17 2.16 -9.76 3.87
CA ARG A 17 2.28 -8.87 5.02
C ARG A 17 1.61 -7.53 4.76
N VAL A 18 1.12 -6.93 5.84
CA VAL A 18 0.36 -5.69 5.85
C VAL A 18 1.23 -4.55 6.37
N TYR A 19 1.16 -3.40 5.72
CA TYR A 19 1.94 -2.21 6.02
C TYR A 19 1.05 -0.97 5.98
N ALA A 20 1.44 0.05 6.73
CA ALA A 20 0.94 1.40 6.51
C ALA A 20 1.33 1.86 5.10
N SER A 21 0.41 2.51 4.42
CA SER A 21 0.56 2.98 3.05
C SER A 21 -0.24 4.26 2.85
N TYR A 22 -0.08 4.88 1.70
CA TYR A 22 -0.77 6.10 1.35
C TYR A 22 -1.03 6.14 -0.14
N TYR A 23 -2.13 6.78 -0.52
CA TYR A 23 -2.37 7.13 -1.92
C TYR A 23 -1.63 8.43 -2.25
N PHE A 24 -0.81 8.36 -3.29
CA PHE A 24 -0.16 9.53 -3.89
C PHE A 24 -0.47 9.53 -5.39
N ASP A 25 -1.18 10.55 -5.85
CA ASP A 25 -1.63 10.67 -7.25
C ASP A 25 -2.41 9.42 -7.75
N GLY A 26 -3.26 8.85 -6.88
CA GLY A 26 -4.00 7.61 -7.17
C GLY A 26 -3.16 6.33 -7.15
N THR A 27 -1.86 6.43 -6.89
CA THR A 27 -0.95 5.28 -6.76
C THR A 27 -0.76 4.91 -5.30
N LEU A 28 -0.91 3.63 -4.98
CA LEU A 28 -0.67 3.10 -3.64
C LEU A 28 0.83 2.97 -3.38
N ASN A 29 1.31 3.65 -2.34
CA ASN A 29 2.72 3.66 -1.96
C ASN A 29 2.88 3.29 -0.48
N THR A 30 3.96 2.59 -0.14
CA THR A 30 4.36 2.35 1.25
C THR A 30 5.37 3.42 1.70
N PRO A 31 5.71 3.53 3.00
CA PRO A 31 6.81 4.38 3.45
C PRO A 31 8.18 4.02 2.85
N ALA A 32 8.32 2.83 2.26
CA ALA A 32 9.51 2.43 1.51
C ALA A 32 9.39 2.71 -0.01
N GLY A 33 8.33 3.40 -0.44
CA GLY A 33 7.97 3.66 -1.84
C GLY A 33 6.99 2.63 -2.41
N ASP A 34 7.03 2.42 -3.72
CA ASP A 34 6.23 1.46 -4.48
C ASP A 34 6.67 -0.02 -4.30
N SER A 35 7.37 -0.36 -3.21
CA SER A 35 7.82 -1.72 -2.91
C SER A 35 7.64 -2.09 -1.44
N CYS A 36 7.37 -3.36 -1.18
CA CYS A 36 7.23 -3.93 0.15
C CYS A 36 8.58 -3.98 0.87
N PRO A 37 8.74 -3.35 2.05
CA PRO A 37 10.03 -3.27 2.74
C PRO A 37 10.58 -4.62 3.24
N ASN A 38 9.72 -5.63 3.40
CA ASN A 38 10.12 -6.92 3.97
C ASN A 38 10.63 -7.91 2.92
N CYS A 39 9.99 -7.96 1.75
CA CYS A 39 10.26 -8.96 0.72
C CYS A 39 10.69 -8.36 -0.62
N GLY A 40 10.63 -7.04 -0.78
CA GLY A 40 10.92 -6.36 -2.05
C GLY A 40 9.86 -6.55 -3.13
N GLY A 41 8.71 -7.15 -2.79
CA GLY A 41 7.57 -7.28 -3.71
C GLY A 41 7.06 -5.91 -4.15
N ARG A 42 6.58 -5.80 -5.40
CA ARG A 42 6.04 -4.54 -5.95
C ARG A 42 4.52 -4.55 -6.04
N GLU A 43 3.92 -5.70 -5.73
CA GLU A 43 2.48 -5.90 -5.79
C GLU A 43 1.86 -5.55 -4.43
N LEU A 44 1.33 -4.33 -4.34
CA LEU A 44 0.66 -3.78 -3.18
C LEU A 44 -0.85 -3.72 -3.45
N VAL A 45 -1.62 -4.33 -2.57
CA VAL A 45 -3.09 -4.37 -2.64
C VAL A 45 -3.65 -3.60 -1.47
N ASP A 46 -4.58 -2.68 -1.71
CA ASP A 46 -5.26 -1.97 -0.63
C ASP A 46 -6.18 -2.94 0.14
N VAL A 47 -5.96 -3.03 1.45
CA VAL A 47 -6.74 -3.92 2.33
C VAL A 47 -8.13 -3.34 2.59
N ARG A 48 -8.30 -2.02 2.52
CA ARG A 48 -9.61 -1.38 2.74
C ARG A 48 -10.63 -1.72 1.65
N ASP A 49 -10.16 -2.05 0.45
CA ASP A 49 -11.02 -2.42 -0.69
C ASP A 49 -11.50 -3.89 -0.61
N THR A 50 -10.96 -4.70 0.32
CA THR A 50 -11.33 -6.13 0.43
C THR A 50 -12.62 -6.42 1.20
N GLU A 51 -13.38 -5.40 1.61
CA GLU A 51 -14.75 -5.55 2.14
C GLU A 51 -15.78 -5.15 1.07
N THR A 52 -16.04 -6.01 0.09
CA THR A 52 -17.25 -5.97 -0.76
C THR A 52 -17.73 -7.38 -1.07
#